data_AF-A0A090WBM2-F1
#
_entry.id   AF-A0A090WBM2-F1
#
_cell.length_a   1.000
_cell.length_b   1.000
_cell.length_c   1.000
_cell.angle_alpha   90.00
_cell.angle_beta   90.00
_cell.angle_gamma   90.00
#
_symmetry.space_group_name_H-M   'P 1'
#
loop_
_entity.id
_entity.type
_entity.pdbx_description
1 polymer ?
#
loop_
_entity_poly.entity_id
_entity_poly.type
_entity_poly.pdbx_seq_one_letter_code
_entity_poly.pdbx_strand_id
1 'polypeptide(L)'
;MIDYLGMMGDASDNIPGLPGVGDKTAKKFIAAYGSMEGLLANTDQLKGKMKEKVIANAELGLLSKKLATIRLDCPVTFNAKNYELDDPNVEAVHEIFDELEFRRAKETLAKIFSKELPETKSNVSSKSVSNSSAGAGQFSLFDAPGSGTASESESTGRKTLATSDHLYQLVQEGMGTKLFLQSLMQQSSVCFDTETTGLDPLTAELVGIAFSWEKGKGFYLPIPEDRDVAQAIVDQLKPFFESTSIEKVGQNLKYDIKVLDKYGVDVKGPMFDTMLAHYLINPDMRHNMDVLAETYLNYTPQSIVELIGKKGKNQLSMRDVDLEKQKEYAVEDADVTLQLKEHFTPELASAGTDKLFKDIEMPLLDVLAAMEIEGINLDEDFLSSLSGDLETDIAQLEKDIYEVAGEEFNIGSPKQLGIILFEKLKLVDKPKKTKTGQYSTAEDVLSYLAKDHAIIQNVLDYRGLSKLKSTYVDALPIR
;
A
#
# COMPACT_ATOMS: atom_id res chain seq x y z
N MET A 1 27.66 -39.56 2.05
CA MET A 1 27.33 -38.12 1.95
C MET A 1 28.59 -37.26 2.00
N ILE A 2 29.45 -37.42 3.02
CA ILE A 2 30.71 -36.67 3.15
C ILE A 2 31.62 -36.86 1.92
N ASP A 3 31.85 -38.11 1.48
CA ASP A 3 32.65 -38.38 0.28
C ASP A 3 32.00 -37.81 -0.99
N TYR A 4 30.68 -37.73 -1.04
CA TYR A 4 29.93 -37.17 -2.17
C TYR A 4 30.12 -35.66 -2.27
N LEU A 5 29.96 -34.93 -1.16
CA LEU A 5 30.22 -33.49 -1.10
C LEU A 5 31.71 -33.19 -1.27
N GLY A 6 32.60 -34.02 -0.74
CA GLY A 6 34.05 -33.89 -0.96
C GLY A 6 34.47 -34.08 -2.42
N MET A 7 33.75 -34.91 -3.19
CA MET A 7 34.00 -35.12 -4.62
C MET A 7 33.36 -34.06 -5.50
N MET A 8 32.11 -33.70 -5.24
CA MET A 8 31.35 -32.75 -6.06
C MET A 8 31.70 -31.29 -5.76
N GLY A 9 32.05 -30.99 -4.51
CA GLY A 9 32.09 -29.64 -3.98
C GLY A 9 30.72 -29.13 -3.56
N ASP A 10 30.71 -28.03 -2.81
CA ASP A 10 29.54 -27.29 -2.39
C ASP A 10 29.84 -25.80 -2.46
N ALA A 11 29.16 -25.10 -3.37
CA ALA A 11 29.37 -23.66 -3.57
C ALA A 11 28.83 -22.81 -2.41
N SER A 12 27.83 -23.31 -1.66
CA SER A 12 27.28 -22.60 -0.50
C SER A 12 28.29 -22.55 0.65
N ASP A 13 28.97 -23.66 0.88
CA ASP A 13 29.95 -23.82 1.97
C ASP A 13 31.40 -23.58 1.52
N ASN A 14 31.61 -23.05 0.31
CA ASN A 14 32.92 -22.82 -0.31
C ASN A 14 33.82 -24.08 -0.34
N ILE A 15 33.22 -25.26 -0.52
CA ILE A 15 33.94 -26.54 -0.65
C ILE A 15 34.28 -26.75 -2.13
N PRO A 16 35.57 -26.76 -2.52
CA PRO A 16 35.97 -26.71 -3.93
C PRO A 16 35.71 -28.01 -4.70
N GLY A 17 35.78 -29.17 -4.04
CA GLY A 17 35.57 -30.47 -4.67
C GLY A 17 36.67 -30.86 -5.68
N LEU A 18 36.41 -31.91 -6.48
CA LEU A 18 37.31 -32.35 -7.53
C LEU A 18 36.96 -31.68 -8.87
N PRO A 19 37.91 -31.01 -9.55
CA PRO A 19 37.63 -30.33 -10.81
C PRO A 19 37.05 -31.24 -11.89
N GLY A 20 35.84 -30.91 -12.37
CA GLY A 20 35.14 -31.68 -13.41
C GLY A 20 34.30 -32.86 -12.90
N VAL A 21 34.21 -33.03 -11.57
CA VAL A 21 33.33 -34.01 -10.93
C VAL A 21 32.07 -33.29 -10.46
N GLY A 22 30.95 -33.48 -11.17
CA GLY A 22 29.63 -33.02 -10.72
C GLY A 22 28.79 -34.15 -10.10
N ASP A 23 27.55 -33.85 -9.72
CA ASP A 23 26.57 -34.77 -9.09
C ASP A 23 26.58 -36.20 -9.67
N LYS A 24 26.37 -36.32 -10.98
CA LYS A 24 26.28 -37.62 -11.68
C LYS A 24 27.60 -38.40 -11.67
N THR A 25 28.73 -37.70 -11.65
CA THR A 25 30.06 -38.31 -11.68
C THR A 25 30.49 -38.75 -10.29
N ALA A 26 30.23 -37.92 -9.27
CA ALA A 26 30.47 -38.26 -7.86
C ALA A 26 29.69 -39.52 -7.43
N LYS A 27 28.40 -39.61 -7.78
CA LYS A 27 27.58 -40.82 -7.52
C LYS A 27 28.16 -42.08 -8.16
N LYS A 28 28.66 -41.99 -9.40
CA LYS A 28 29.28 -43.12 -10.10
C LYS A 28 30.60 -43.55 -9.44
N PHE A 29 31.43 -42.60 -9.02
CA PHE A 29 32.69 -42.89 -8.34
C PHE A 29 32.48 -43.52 -6.97
N ILE A 30 31.48 -43.07 -6.22
CA ILE A 30 31.14 -43.68 -4.93
C ILE A 30 30.56 -45.07 -5.11
N ALA A 31 29.70 -45.28 -6.11
CA ALA A 31 29.17 -46.61 -6.40
C ALA A 31 30.26 -47.61 -6.83
N ALA A 32 31.30 -47.14 -7.54
CA ALA A 32 32.38 -47.98 -8.04
C ALA A 32 33.52 -48.19 -7.03
N TYR A 33 33.86 -47.18 -6.21
CA TYR A 33 35.07 -47.16 -5.39
C TYR A 33 34.80 -46.92 -3.89
N GLY A 34 33.55 -46.72 -3.48
CA GLY A 34 33.12 -46.62 -2.09
C GLY A 34 33.39 -45.27 -1.42
N SER A 35 34.63 -44.79 -1.44
CA SER A 35 35.03 -43.54 -0.76
C SER A 35 35.99 -42.68 -1.61
N MET A 36 36.28 -41.47 -1.15
CA MET A 36 37.31 -40.62 -1.76
C MET A 36 38.68 -41.31 -1.78
N GLU A 37 39.07 -41.96 -0.69
CA GLU A 37 40.31 -42.73 -0.59
C GLU A 37 40.27 -43.97 -1.50
N GLY A 38 39.12 -44.63 -1.59
CA GLY A 38 38.91 -45.74 -2.52
C GLY A 38 39.06 -45.32 -3.99
N LEU A 39 38.58 -44.14 -4.37
CA LEU A 39 38.78 -43.55 -5.69
C LEU A 39 40.27 -43.24 -5.94
N LEU A 40 40.96 -42.65 -4.95
CA LEU A 40 42.38 -42.29 -5.06
C LEU A 40 43.31 -43.51 -5.12
N ALA A 41 42.96 -44.59 -4.42
CA ALA A 41 43.70 -45.85 -4.42
C ALA A 41 43.54 -46.67 -5.72
N ASN A 42 42.49 -46.41 -6.51
CA ASN A 42 42.18 -47.11 -7.77
C ASN A 42 42.25 -46.17 -9.00
N THR A 43 43.12 -45.15 -8.94
CA THR A 43 43.30 -44.16 -10.02
C THR A 43 43.81 -44.77 -11.33
N ASP A 44 44.39 -45.98 -11.28
CA ASP A 44 44.79 -46.79 -12.43
C ASP A 44 43.60 -47.21 -13.31
N GLN A 45 42.42 -47.37 -12.72
CA GLN A 45 41.19 -47.77 -13.42
C GLN A 45 40.44 -46.61 -14.10
N LEU A 46 40.82 -45.37 -13.80
CA LEU A 46 40.25 -44.16 -14.43
C LEU A 46 40.83 -43.96 -15.84
N LYS A 47 40.04 -43.41 -16.77
CA LYS A 47 40.46 -43.19 -18.18
C LYS A 47 40.44 -41.71 -18.56
N GLY A 48 41.39 -41.32 -19.42
CA GLY A 48 41.45 -40.00 -20.06
C GLY A 48 41.74 -38.83 -19.10
N LYS A 49 41.34 -37.61 -19.50
CA LYS A 49 41.60 -36.35 -18.77
C LYS A 49 41.04 -36.33 -17.34
N MET A 50 40.06 -37.19 -17.02
CA MET A 50 39.52 -37.30 -15.67
C MET A 50 40.53 -37.93 -14.69
N LYS A 51 41.33 -38.90 -15.15
CA LYS A 51 42.41 -39.51 -14.36
C LYS A 51 43.46 -38.46 -13.96
N GLU A 52 43.92 -37.68 -14.95
CA GLU A 52 44.91 -36.62 -14.73
C GLU A 52 44.41 -35.57 -13.73
N LYS A 53 43.15 -35.16 -13.84
CA LYS A 53 42.52 -34.20 -12.92
C LYS A 53 42.38 -34.73 -11.49
N VAL A 54 41.97 -35.98 -11.32
CA VAL A 54 41.82 -36.61 -9.99
C VAL A 54 43.18 -36.79 -9.32
N ILE A 55 44.21 -37.19 -10.07
CA ILE A 55 45.59 -37.33 -9.55
C ILE A 55 46.17 -35.96 -9.18
N ALA A 56 46.05 -34.96 -10.06
CA ALA A 56 46.59 -33.63 -9.83
C ALA A 56 45.91 -32.88 -8.67
N ASN A 57 44.69 -33.26 -8.30
CA ASN A 57 43.90 -32.62 -7.25
C ASN A 57 43.56 -33.57 -6.09
N ALA A 58 44.34 -34.62 -5.88
CA ALA A 58 44.10 -35.62 -4.84
C ALA A 58 44.07 -35.00 -3.44
N GLU A 59 45.01 -34.10 -3.14
CA GLU A 59 45.08 -33.37 -1.87
C GLU A 59 43.86 -32.44 -1.68
N LEU A 60 43.41 -31.80 -2.76
CA LEU A 60 42.23 -30.94 -2.75
C LEU A 60 40.95 -31.74 -2.48
N GLY A 61 40.84 -32.96 -3.02
CA GLY A 61 39.74 -33.87 -2.73
C GLY A 61 39.70 -34.31 -1.27
N LEU A 62 40.86 -34.67 -0.69
CA LEU A 62 40.95 -35.03 0.73
C LEU A 62 40.64 -33.83 1.64
N LEU A 63 41.11 -32.64 1.27
CA LEU A 63 40.78 -31.40 1.96
C LEU A 63 39.28 -31.11 1.88
N SER A 64 38.67 -31.24 0.70
CA SER A 64 37.24 -31.04 0.50
C SER A 64 36.40 -32.02 1.32
N LYS A 65 36.83 -33.28 1.41
CA LYS A 65 36.22 -34.28 2.29
C LYS A 65 36.32 -33.87 3.77
N LYS A 66 37.49 -33.38 4.20
CA LYS A 66 37.70 -32.89 5.57
C LYS A 66 36.80 -31.70 5.89
N LEU A 67 36.66 -30.75 4.96
CA LEU A 67 35.78 -29.58 5.09
C LEU A 67 34.30 -30.00 5.15
N ALA A 68 33.89 -30.99 4.36
CA ALA A 68 32.54 -31.56 4.38
C ALA A 68 32.26 -32.45 5.62
N THR A 69 33.27 -32.74 6.45
CA THR A 69 33.11 -33.62 7.62
C THR A 69 32.64 -32.79 8.81
N ILE A 70 31.40 -33.04 9.26
CA ILE A 70 30.88 -32.42 10.47
C ILE A 70 31.68 -32.93 11.68
N ARG A 71 32.24 -32.00 12.44
CA ARG A 71 32.91 -32.30 13.71
C ARG A 71 31.88 -32.57 14.79
N LEU A 72 31.81 -33.83 15.25
CA LEU A 72 30.94 -34.27 16.33
C LEU A 72 31.61 -34.21 17.72
N ASP A 73 32.91 -33.85 17.76
CA ASP A 73 33.75 -33.79 18.95
C ASP A 73 33.88 -32.37 19.53
N CYS A 74 32.89 -31.51 19.28
CA CYS A 74 32.91 -30.14 19.79
C CYS A 74 32.89 -30.15 21.33
N PRO A 75 33.75 -29.36 22.02
CA PRO A 75 33.81 -29.33 23.48
C PRO A 75 32.64 -28.52 24.07
N VAL A 76 31.42 -29.01 23.85
CA VAL A 76 30.19 -28.42 24.37
C VAL A 76 29.56 -29.36 25.39
N THR A 77 29.16 -28.81 26.53
CA THR A 77 28.38 -29.54 27.53
C THR A 77 26.91 -29.45 27.13
N PHE A 78 26.38 -30.49 26.50
CA PHE A 78 24.97 -30.54 26.13
C PHE A 78 24.09 -30.81 27.36
N ASN A 79 23.16 -29.91 27.64
CA ASN A 79 22.10 -30.10 28.62
C ASN A 79 20.76 -29.87 27.92
N ALA A 80 20.01 -30.96 27.68
CA ALA A 80 18.74 -30.90 26.94
C ALA A 80 17.73 -29.91 27.53
N LYS A 81 17.72 -29.74 28.86
CA LYS A 81 16.79 -28.83 29.55
C LYS A 81 16.97 -27.37 29.16
N ASN A 82 18.19 -26.95 28.83
CA ASN A 82 18.46 -25.56 28.46
C ASN A 82 17.93 -25.19 27.06
N TYR A 83 17.46 -26.17 26.30
CA TYR A 83 16.91 -26.00 24.94
C TYR A 83 15.41 -26.27 24.89
N GLU A 84 14.76 -26.46 26.05
CA GLU A 84 13.30 -26.47 26.14
C GLU A 84 12.79 -25.04 25.88
N LEU A 85 11.66 -24.94 25.18
CA LEU A 85 11.06 -23.64 24.86
C LEU A 85 10.43 -23.05 26.13
N ASP A 86 10.96 -21.92 26.59
CA ASP A 86 10.40 -21.15 27.70
C ASP A 86 9.44 -20.06 27.20
N ASP A 87 8.52 -19.63 28.09
CA ASP A 87 7.61 -18.52 27.82
C ASP A 87 8.41 -17.20 27.65
N PRO A 88 8.23 -16.44 26.55
CA PRO A 88 8.95 -15.20 26.34
C PRO A 88 8.49 -14.10 27.32
N ASN A 89 9.37 -13.16 27.62
CA ASN A 89 8.98 -11.93 28.32
C ASN A 89 8.20 -11.03 27.34
N VAL A 90 6.87 -11.15 27.37
CA VAL A 90 5.96 -10.47 26.44
C VAL A 90 6.12 -8.95 26.50
N GLU A 91 6.30 -8.37 27.70
CA GLU A 91 6.45 -6.92 27.88
C GLU A 91 7.72 -6.40 27.19
N ALA A 92 8.86 -7.04 27.45
CA ALA A 92 10.13 -6.64 26.83
C ALA A 92 10.14 -6.83 25.30
N VAL A 93 9.46 -7.86 24.80
CA VAL A 93 9.36 -8.09 23.35
C VAL A 93 8.39 -7.09 22.69
N HIS A 94 7.31 -6.72 23.37
CA HIS A 94 6.37 -5.70 22.88
C HIS A 94 7.05 -4.34 22.72
N GLU A 95 7.89 -3.92 23.67
CA GLU A 95 8.67 -2.68 23.56
C GLU A 95 9.56 -2.68 22.32
N ILE A 96 10.31 -3.77 22.08
CA ILE A 96 11.16 -3.90 20.89
C ILE A 96 10.33 -3.95 19.61
N PHE A 97 9.18 -4.63 19.61
CA PHE A 97 8.32 -4.70 18.43
C PHE A 97 7.61 -3.37 18.14
N ASP A 98 7.33 -2.57 19.15
CA ASP A 98 6.81 -1.21 18.96
C ASP A 98 7.91 -0.30 18.40
N GLU A 99 9.15 -0.42 18.89
CA GLU A 99 10.31 0.29 18.34
C GLU A 99 10.61 -0.09 16.88
N LEU A 100 10.53 -1.38 16.54
CA LEU A 100 10.79 -1.90 15.19
C LEU A 100 9.55 -1.92 14.28
N GLU A 101 8.41 -1.42 14.76
CA GLU A 101 7.11 -1.41 14.07
C GLU A 101 6.62 -2.79 13.57
N PHE A 102 6.98 -3.87 14.25
CA PHE A 102 6.57 -5.23 13.90
C PHE A 102 5.14 -5.54 14.39
N ARG A 103 4.16 -4.69 14.03
CA ARG A 103 2.76 -4.74 14.49
C ARG A 103 2.12 -6.13 14.28
N ARG A 104 2.29 -6.73 13.09
CA ARG A 104 1.78 -8.08 12.80
C ARG A 104 2.49 -9.19 13.58
N ALA A 105 3.80 -9.05 13.80
CA ALA A 105 4.55 -10.03 14.57
C ALA A 105 4.16 -9.96 16.06
N LYS A 106 3.88 -8.76 16.57
CA LYS A 106 3.34 -8.50 17.90
C LYS A 106 2.00 -9.21 18.10
N GLU A 107 1.05 -9.00 17.20
CA GLU A 107 -0.24 -9.70 17.23
C GLU A 107 -0.08 -11.23 17.16
N THR A 108 0.85 -11.71 16.33
CA THR A 108 1.08 -13.15 16.16
C THR A 108 1.72 -13.76 17.41
N LEU A 109 2.68 -13.07 18.02
CA LEU A 109 3.31 -13.47 19.28
C LEU A 109 2.27 -13.53 20.40
N ALA A 110 1.43 -12.50 20.51
CA ALA A 110 0.32 -12.48 21.45
C ALA A 110 -0.60 -13.67 21.24
N LYS A 111 -0.98 -14.00 20.00
CA LYS A 111 -1.83 -15.18 19.72
C LYS A 111 -1.18 -16.53 20.07
N ILE A 112 0.13 -16.67 19.89
CA ILE A 112 0.85 -17.93 20.15
C ILE A 112 1.06 -18.15 21.65
N PHE A 113 1.33 -17.09 22.41
CA PHE A 113 1.73 -17.18 23.83
C PHE A 113 0.64 -16.70 24.82
N SER A 114 -0.50 -16.18 24.35
CA SER A 114 -1.65 -15.91 25.22
C SER A 114 -2.26 -17.23 25.68
N LYS A 115 -2.05 -17.58 26.96
CA LYS A 115 -2.83 -18.61 27.64
C LYS A 115 -4.32 -18.27 27.52
N GLU A 116 -5.12 -19.22 27.04
CA GLU A 116 -6.59 -19.13 26.98
C GLU A 116 -7.16 -18.53 28.27
N LEU A 117 -7.60 -17.27 28.20
CA LEU A 117 -8.56 -16.73 29.16
C LEU A 117 -9.94 -17.29 28.76
N PRO A 118 -10.69 -17.92 29.69
CA PRO A 118 -11.94 -18.58 29.35
C PRO A 118 -12.96 -17.58 28.81
N GLU A 119 -13.57 -17.96 27.69
CA GLU A 119 -14.63 -17.25 26.98
C GLU A 119 -15.69 -16.69 27.92
N THR A 120 -15.76 -15.36 28.03
CA THR A 120 -16.99 -14.69 28.48
C THR A 120 -17.92 -14.59 27.29
N LYS A 121 -18.89 -15.51 27.26
CA LYS A 121 -20.02 -15.52 26.32
C LYS A 121 -20.69 -14.15 26.30
N SER A 122 -20.54 -13.41 25.20
CA SER A 122 -21.46 -12.37 24.79
C SER A 122 -22.20 -12.85 23.54
N ASN A 123 -23.49 -13.10 23.72
CA ASN A 123 -24.43 -13.46 22.66
C ASN A 123 -24.43 -12.38 21.57
N VAL A 124 -24.03 -12.73 20.35
CA VAL A 124 -24.49 -12.02 19.15
C VAL A 124 -25.12 -13.01 18.20
N SER A 125 -26.42 -12.79 18.03
CA SER A 125 -27.35 -13.46 17.13
C SER A 125 -26.82 -13.56 15.70
N SER A 126 -26.99 -14.75 15.11
CA SER A 126 -26.78 -15.03 13.70
C SER A 126 -28.02 -14.64 12.88
N LYS A 127 -27.80 -13.81 11.85
CA LYS A 127 -28.34 -13.92 10.46
C LYS A 127 -28.38 -12.54 9.78
N SER A 128 -27.68 -12.39 8.66
CA SER A 128 -28.30 -12.56 7.33
C SER A 128 -27.26 -12.40 6.21
N VAL A 129 -27.43 -13.27 5.23
CA VAL A 129 -26.66 -13.37 3.98
C VAL A 129 -27.16 -12.29 3.02
N SER A 130 -26.26 -11.54 2.39
CA SER A 130 -26.58 -10.84 1.15
C SER A 130 -25.41 -10.94 0.15
N ASN A 131 -25.79 -11.19 -1.09
CA ASN A 131 -24.96 -11.52 -2.24
C ASN A 131 -23.94 -10.42 -2.56
N SER A 132 -22.66 -10.77 -2.62
CA SER A 132 -21.65 -9.98 -3.32
C SER A 132 -21.45 -10.52 -4.74
N SER A 133 -21.76 -9.66 -5.72
CA SER A 133 -21.49 -9.87 -7.14
C SER A 133 -19.99 -10.04 -7.39
N ALA A 134 -19.65 -11.04 -8.21
CA ALA A 134 -18.31 -11.26 -8.71
C ALA A 134 -17.91 -10.10 -9.65
N GLY A 135 -16.91 -9.30 -9.25
CA GLY A 135 -16.40 -8.17 -10.04
C GLY A 135 -15.63 -7.13 -9.22
N ALA A 136 -15.88 -7.03 -7.91
CA ALA A 136 -15.26 -6.02 -7.03
C ALA A 136 -13.80 -6.32 -6.60
N GLY A 137 -13.07 -7.14 -7.35
CA GLY A 137 -11.71 -7.58 -7.00
C GLY A 137 -10.58 -6.79 -7.65
N GLN A 138 -10.88 -5.73 -8.40
CA GLN A 138 -9.88 -4.84 -8.96
C GLN A 138 -9.80 -3.62 -8.06
N PHE A 139 -8.68 -3.50 -7.33
CA PHE A 139 -8.32 -2.29 -6.59
C PHE A 139 -8.51 -1.08 -7.51
N SER A 140 -9.36 -0.15 -7.07
CA SER A 140 -9.54 1.14 -7.70
C SER A 140 -8.18 1.83 -7.69
N LEU A 141 -7.54 1.91 -8.85
CA LEU A 141 -6.25 2.60 -9.09
C LEU A 141 -6.36 4.13 -8.91
N PHE A 142 -7.51 4.63 -8.46
CA PHE A 142 -7.85 6.05 -8.32
C PHE A 142 -8.52 6.38 -6.97
N ASP A 143 -8.27 5.60 -5.92
CA ASP A 143 -8.74 5.99 -4.60
C ASP A 143 -8.04 7.28 -4.14
N ALA A 144 -8.83 8.29 -3.78
CA ALA A 144 -8.38 9.59 -3.30
C ALA A 144 -7.67 9.48 -1.93
N PRO A 145 -6.71 10.37 -1.63
CA PRO A 145 -6.12 10.50 -0.29
C PRO A 145 -7.23 10.71 0.76
N GLY A 146 -7.12 10.05 1.93
CA GLY A 146 -8.14 10.07 2.98
C GLY A 146 -8.85 8.73 3.24
N SER A 147 -8.45 7.65 2.55
CA SER A 147 -8.95 6.29 2.85
C SER A 147 -8.29 5.71 4.12
N GLY A 148 -8.67 6.24 5.28
CA GLY A 148 -8.31 5.65 6.57
C GLY A 148 -8.82 4.22 6.66
N THR A 149 -7.90 3.24 6.61
CA THR A 149 -8.21 1.88 7.04
C THR A 149 -8.26 1.89 8.56
N ALA A 150 -9.43 1.60 9.13
CA ALA A 150 -9.65 1.49 10.57
C ALA A 150 -8.54 0.66 11.24
N SER A 151 -7.70 1.32 12.04
CA SER A 151 -7.01 0.68 13.14
C SER A 151 -8.03 0.55 14.27
N GLU A 152 -8.22 -0.68 14.76
CA GLU A 152 -8.89 -0.87 16.04
C GLU A 152 -8.06 -0.14 17.11
N SER A 153 -8.74 0.71 17.87
CA SER A 153 -8.19 1.46 18.99
C SER A 153 -7.77 0.50 20.11
N GLU A 154 -6.55 -0.03 20.04
CA GLU A 154 -5.84 -0.58 21.20
C GLU A 154 -4.93 0.50 21.78
N SER A 155 -4.86 0.57 23.12
CA SER A 155 -4.14 1.61 23.87
C SER A 155 -2.64 1.53 23.63
N THR A 156 -2.18 2.21 22.60
CA THR A 156 -0.75 2.48 22.40
C THR A 156 -0.39 3.65 23.31
N GLY A 157 0.76 3.63 23.99
CA GLY A 157 1.24 4.72 24.87
C GLY A 157 1.58 6.04 24.15
N ARG A 158 0.96 6.28 22.99
CA ARG A 158 1.12 7.47 22.15
C ARG A 158 0.33 8.63 22.72
N LYS A 159 0.78 9.84 22.39
CA LYS A 159 0.04 11.07 22.66
C LYS A 159 -1.16 11.18 21.73
N THR A 160 -2.17 11.91 22.16
CA THR A 160 -3.42 12.18 21.44
C THR A 160 -3.87 13.61 21.75
N LEU A 161 -4.91 14.07 21.08
CA LEU A 161 -5.55 15.35 21.36
C LEU A 161 -5.93 15.50 22.84
N ALA A 162 -6.48 14.44 23.43
CA ALA A 162 -6.93 14.44 24.83
C ALA A 162 -5.77 14.42 25.86
N THR A 163 -4.56 14.05 25.46
CA THR A 163 -3.41 13.88 26.36
C THR A 163 -2.29 14.89 26.14
N SER A 164 -2.42 15.73 25.11
CA SER A 164 -1.43 16.74 24.75
C SER A 164 -1.94 18.13 25.08
N ASP A 165 -1.11 18.96 25.71
CA ASP A 165 -1.44 20.36 25.94
C ASP A 165 -1.44 21.11 24.60
N HIS A 166 -2.56 21.75 24.28
CA HIS A 166 -2.73 22.53 23.06
C HIS A 166 -3.61 23.77 23.31
N LEU A 167 -3.51 24.77 22.43
CA LEU A 167 -4.29 26.00 22.45
C LEU A 167 -4.90 26.25 21.08
N TYR A 168 -6.06 25.63 20.85
CA TYR A 168 -6.83 25.77 19.61
C TYR A 168 -7.98 26.73 19.79
N GLN A 169 -8.05 27.74 18.93
CA GLN A 169 -8.95 28.87 19.07
C GLN A 169 -9.90 29.00 17.89
N LEU A 170 -11.17 29.27 18.18
CA LEU A 170 -12.12 29.68 17.16
C LEU A 170 -11.92 31.16 16.81
N VAL A 171 -11.79 31.48 15.53
CA VAL A 171 -11.72 32.87 15.07
C VAL A 171 -13.11 33.50 15.14
N GLN A 172 -13.29 34.42 16.09
CA GLN A 172 -14.55 35.14 16.26
C GLN A 172 -14.75 36.21 15.18
N GLU A 173 -16.00 36.37 14.74
CA GLU A 173 -16.39 37.38 13.76
C GLU A 173 -16.05 38.82 14.22
N GLY A 174 -15.82 39.71 13.24
CA GLY A 174 -15.62 41.13 13.48
C GLY A 174 -14.17 41.47 13.87
N MET A 175 -13.94 41.87 15.12
CA MET A 175 -12.61 42.30 15.57
C MET A 175 -11.62 41.12 15.66
N GLY A 176 -12.10 39.92 16.04
CA GLY A 176 -11.29 38.71 16.13
C GLY A 176 -10.66 38.35 14.80
N THR A 177 -11.46 38.26 13.72
CA THR A 177 -10.98 38.03 12.36
C THR A 177 -9.93 39.04 11.92
N LYS A 178 -10.10 40.34 12.23
CA LYS A 178 -9.13 41.37 11.85
C LYS A 178 -7.77 41.20 12.55
N LEU A 179 -7.79 40.90 13.85
CA LEU A 179 -6.56 40.66 14.62
C LEU A 179 -5.86 39.36 14.16
N PHE A 180 -6.65 38.32 13.87
CA PHE A 180 -6.16 37.07 13.30
C PHE A 180 -5.46 37.32 11.95
N LEU A 181 -6.11 38.00 11.00
CA LEU A 181 -5.51 38.32 9.70
C LEU A 181 -4.23 39.16 9.82
N GLN A 182 -4.19 40.12 10.74
CA GLN A 182 -2.97 40.90 11.00
C GLN A 182 -1.82 40.02 11.52
N SER A 183 -2.14 39.02 12.34
CA SER A 183 -1.16 38.09 12.89
C SER A 183 -0.70 37.10 11.82
N LEU A 184 -1.64 36.61 11.01
CA LEU A 184 -1.40 35.70 9.88
C LEU A 184 -0.44 36.31 8.86
N MET A 185 -0.63 37.58 8.50
CA MET A 185 0.22 38.29 7.53
C MET A 185 1.64 38.59 8.04
N GLN A 186 1.91 38.45 9.33
CA GLN A 186 3.26 38.64 9.90
C GLN A 186 4.10 37.35 9.88
N GLN A 187 3.49 36.21 9.57
CA GLN A 187 4.20 34.92 9.56
C GLN A 187 4.97 34.73 8.26
N SER A 188 6.08 34.00 8.35
CA SER A 188 6.87 33.59 7.17
C SER A 188 6.42 32.25 6.60
N SER A 189 5.84 31.38 7.43
CA SER A 189 5.34 30.06 7.08
C SER A 189 4.10 29.77 7.91
N VAL A 190 3.06 29.25 7.26
CA VAL A 190 1.80 28.88 7.93
C VAL A 190 1.30 27.57 7.34
N CYS A 191 1.00 26.61 8.21
CA CYS A 191 0.22 25.44 7.86
C CYS A 191 -1.26 25.77 7.82
N PHE A 192 -1.96 25.28 6.81
CA PHE A 192 -3.41 25.40 6.73
C PHE A 192 -4.02 24.10 6.23
N ASP A 193 -5.30 23.91 6.53
CA ASP A 193 -6.09 22.77 6.09
C ASP A 193 -7.53 23.20 5.85
N THR A 194 -8.18 22.63 4.81
CA THR A 194 -9.56 22.95 4.45
C THR A 194 -10.53 21.84 4.82
N GLU A 195 -11.53 22.21 5.61
CA GLU A 195 -12.64 21.32 5.96
C GLU A 195 -13.77 21.48 4.96
N THR A 196 -14.33 20.37 4.48
CA THR A 196 -15.30 20.40 3.38
C THR A 196 -16.47 19.41 3.56
N THR A 197 -17.49 19.55 2.72
CA THR A 197 -18.69 18.69 2.78
C THR A 197 -18.53 17.31 2.14
N GLY A 198 -17.40 17.02 1.48
CA GLY A 198 -17.19 15.78 0.74
C GLY A 198 -15.74 15.53 0.39
N LEU A 199 -15.47 14.44 -0.34
CA LEU A 199 -14.11 14.05 -0.76
C LEU A 199 -13.76 14.50 -2.18
N ASP A 200 -14.75 14.93 -2.95
CA ASP A 200 -14.52 15.46 -4.30
C ASP A 200 -14.39 16.99 -4.20
N PRO A 201 -13.18 17.55 -4.39
CA PRO A 201 -12.95 18.98 -4.24
C PRO A 201 -13.69 19.83 -5.27
N LEU A 202 -14.06 19.27 -6.43
CA LEU A 202 -14.79 20.01 -7.47
C LEU A 202 -16.24 20.27 -7.06
N THR A 203 -16.87 19.32 -6.35
CA THR A 203 -18.25 19.47 -5.87
C THR A 203 -18.36 19.92 -4.42
N ALA A 204 -17.37 19.61 -3.58
CA ALA A 204 -17.42 19.89 -2.14
C ALA A 204 -17.43 21.39 -1.83
N GLU A 205 -18.14 21.75 -0.77
CA GLU A 205 -18.21 23.13 -0.27
C GLU A 205 -17.33 23.29 0.95
N LEU A 206 -16.75 24.48 1.11
CA LEU A 206 -15.94 24.83 2.25
C LEU A 206 -16.79 24.95 3.51
N VAL A 207 -16.34 24.31 4.59
CA VAL A 207 -16.94 24.32 5.94
C VAL A 207 -16.08 25.15 6.89
N GLY A 208 -14.76 25.10 6.74
CA GLY A 208 -13.84 25.89 7.55
C GLY A 208 -12.41 25.80 7.05
N ILE A 209 -11.54 26.66 7.58
CA ILE A 209 -10.11 26.60 7.32
C ILE A 209 -9.39 26.64 8.67
N ALA A 210 -8.54 25.65 8.91
CA ALA A 210 -7.64 25.63 10.05
C ALA A 210 -6.28 26.22 9.69
N PHE A 211 -5.61 26.81 10.68
CA PHE A 211 -4.28 27.40 10.54
C PHE A 211 -3.42 27.09 11.75
N SER A 212 -2.15 26.76 11.52
CA SER A 212 -1.12 26.66 12.56
C SER A 212 0.21 27.19 12.06
N TRP A 213 0.92 27.93 12.92
CA TRP A 213 2.28 28.42 12.66
C TRP A 213 3.18 28.31 13.89
N GLU A 214 2.68 27.68 14.95
CA GLU A 214 3.44 27.39 16.17
C GLU A 214 2.91 26.08 16.76
N LYS A 215 3.82 25.15 17.09
CA LYS A 215 3.50 23.85 17.65
C LYS A 215 2.54 23.94 18.84
N GLY A 216 1.48 23.14 18.83
CA GLY A 216 0.46 23.08 19.89
C GLY A 216 -0.49 24.27 19.89
N LYS A 217 -0.48 25.11 18.84
CA LYS A 217 -1.37 26.28 18.72
C LYS A 217 -1.95 26.37 17.32
N GLY A 218 -3.17 26.88 17.25
CA GLY A 218 -3.76 27.19 15.96
C GLY A 218 -5.15 27.79 16.06
N PHE A 219 -5.69 28.08 14.89
CA PHE A 219 -6.91 28.84 14.71
C PHE A 219 -7.83 28.14 13.72
N TYR A 220 -9.10 28.02 14.08
CA TYR A 220 -10.14 27.55 13.17
C TYR A 220 -11.02 28.72 12.75
N LEU A 221 -11.13 28.94 11.44
CA LEU A 221 -12.04 29.92 10.87
C LEU A 221 -13.24 29.18 10.24
N PRO A 222 -14.41 29.20 10.90
CA PRO A 222 -15.60 28.58 10.32
C PRO A 222 -16.10 29.37 9.13
N ILE A 223 -16.58 28.66 8.12
CA ILE A 223 -17.16 29.21 6.90
C ILE A 223 -18.63 28.80 6.81
N PRO A 224 -19.57 29.77 6.80
CA PRO A 224 -20.99 29.49 6.76
C PRO A 224 -21.40 28.85 5.43
N GLU A 225 -22.55 28.18 5.43
CA GLU A 225 -23.13 27.55 4.23
C GLU A 225 -23.59 28.58 3.19
N ASP A 226 -24.01 29.77 3.64
CA ASP A 226 -24.39 30.86 2.74
C ASP A 226 -23.20 31.27 1.86
N ARG A 227 -23.34 31.08 0.55
CA ARG A 227 -22.27 31.26 -0.42
C ARG A 227 -21.75 32.70 -0.48
N ASP A 228 -22.62 33.70 -0.36
CA ASP A 228 -22.22 35.11 -0.44
C ASP A 228 -21.44 35.51 0.81
N VAL A 229 -21.88 35.04 1.99
CA VAL A 229 -21.17 35.26 3.25
C VAL A 229 -19.83 34.53 3.28
N ALA A 230 -19.81 33.27 2.82
CA ALA A 230 -18.60 32.47 2.69
C ALA A 230 -17.57 33.16 1.78
N GLN A 231 -18.01 33.63 0.61
CA GLN A 231 -17.16 34.36 -0.33
C GLN A 231 -16.57 35.62 0.31
N ALA A 232 -17.37 36.41 1.03
CA ALA A 232 -16.91 37.63 1.71
C ALA A 232 -15.87 37.36 2.81
N ILE A 233 -15.92 36.19 3.48
CA ILE A 233 -14.91 35.78 4.46
C ILE A 233 -13.64 35.32 3.74
N VAL A 234 -13.78 34.46 2.73
CA VAL A 234 -12.64 33.93 1.95
C VAL A 234 -11.89 35.03 1.21
N ASP A 235 -12.59 36.04 0.69
CA ASP A 235 -11.98 37.21 0.04
C ASP A 235 -11.04 37.97 0.99
N GLN A 236 -11.28 37.95 2.31
CA GLN A 236 -10.39 38.57 3.29
C GLN A 236 -9.08 37.78 3.49
N LEU A 237 -9.04 36.51 3.10
CA LEU A 237 -7.85 35.64 3.18
C LEU A 237 -6.99 35.68 1.91
N LYS A 238 -7.51 36.20 0.79
CA LYS A 238 -6.76 36.34 -0.47
C LYS A 238 -5.38 36.98 -0.29
N PRO A 239 -5.20 38.08 0.49
CA PRO A 239 -3.88 38.65 0.70
C PRO A 239 -2.85 37.68 1.30
N PHE A 240 -3.29 36.70 2.09
CA PHE A 240 -2.43 35.64 2.64
C PHE A 240 -2.15 34.56 1.60
N PHE A 241 -3.20 33.99 0.99
CA PHE A 241 -3.06 32.88 0.04
C PHE A 241 -2.32 33.30 -1.23
N GLU A 242 -2.58 34.49 -1.76
CA GLU A 242 -1.92 35.03 -2.96
C GLU A 242 -0.56 35.68 -2.68
N SER A 243 -0.13 35.74 -1.41
CA SER A 243 1.19 36.28 -1.05
C SER A 243 2.31 35.40 -1.60
N THR A 244 3.26 35.99 -2.32
CA THR A 244 4.45 35.27 -2.82
C THR A 244 5.55 35.13 -1.77
N SER A 245 5.41 35.72 -0.58
CA SER A 245 6.45 35.74 0.46
C SER A 245 6.19 34.79 1.63
N ILE A 246 4.93 34.42 1.86
CA ILE A 246 4.54 33.55 2.97
C ILE A 246 4.44 32.12 2.45
N GLU A 247 5.16 31.19 3.08
CA GLU A 247 5.13 29.77 2.76
C GLU A 247 3.83 29.12 3.25
N LYS A 248 3.23 28.29 2.41
CA LYS A 248 2.01 27.52 2.70
C LYS A 248 2.37 26.07 2.93
N VAL A 249 2.06 25.56 4.11
CA VAL A 249 2.30 24.17 4.48
C VAL A 249 0.95 23.44 4.52
N GLY A 250 0.93 22.19 4.10
CA GLY A 250 -0.25 21.34 4.22
C GLY A 250 0.08 19.90 3.89
N GLN A 251 -0.93 19.05 4.01
CA GLN A 251 -0.86 17.64 3.68
C GLN A 251 -1.78 17.41 2.48
N ASN A 252 -1.24 16.98 1.33
CA ASN A 252 -2.03 16.84 0.10
C ASN A 252 -2.70 18.16 -0.35
N LEU A 253 -1.90 19.24 -0.40
CA LEU A 253 -2.31 20.61 -0.73
C LEU A 253 -3.08 20.73 -2.05
N LYS A 254 -2.90 19.78 -2.98
CA LYS A 254 -3.68 19.71 -4.23
C LYS A 254 -5.18 19.69 -3.97
N TYR A 255 -5.65 19.07 -2.89
CA TYR A 255 -7.07 19.09 -2.52
C TYR A 255 -7.51 20.51 -2.15
N ASP A 256 -6.81 21.12 -1.19
CA ASP A 256 -7.13 22.45 -0.66
C ASP A 256 -7.11 23.54 -1.72
N ILE A 257 -6.12 23.51 -2.62
CA ILE A 257 -6.00 24.46 -3.72
C ILE A 257 -7.24 24.41 -4.62
N LYS A 258 -7.73 23.22 -4.96
CA LYS A 258 -8.94 23.06 -5.81
C LYS A 258 -10.19 23.52 -5.09
N VAL A 259 -10.30 23.30 -3.78
CA VAL A 259 -11.41 23.82 -2.98
C VAL A 259 -11.38 25.35 -2.96
N LEU A 260 -10.21 25.95 -2.73
CA LEU A 260 -10.02 27.39 -2.69
C LEU A 260 -10.23 28.08 -4.05
N ASP A 261 -9.87 27.42 -5.15
CA ASP A 261 -10.11 27.91 -6.52
C ASP A 261 -11.60 28.18 -6.79
N LYS A 262 -12.49 27.34 -6.24
CA LYS A 262 -13.95 27.57 -6.31
C LYS A 262 -14.38 28.88 -5.66
N TYR A 263 -13.59 29.43 -4.74
CA TYR A 263 -13.81 30.73 -4.09
C TYR A 263 -12.93 31.84 -4.71
N GLY A 264 -12.35 31.58 -5.88
CA GLY A 264 -11.53 32.52 -6.65
C GLY A 264 -10.24 32.90 -5.95
N VAL A 265 -9.67 32.00 -5.14
CA VAL A 265 -8.39 32.18 -4.43
C VAL A 265 -7.31 31.44 -5.20
N ASP A 266 -6.26 32.15 -5.57
CA ASP A 266 -5.09 31.61 -6.28
C ASP A 266 -3.93 31.45 -5.29
N VAL A 267 -3.65 30.21 -4.84
CA VAL A 267 -2.62 29.96 -3.83
C VAL A 267 -1.24 30.15 -4.45
N LYS A 268 -0.45 31.08 -3.92
CA LYS A 268 0.86 31.49 -4.44
C LYS A 268 1.96 31.39 -3.41
N GLY A 269 3.19 31.52 -3.89
CA GLY A 269 4.39 31.57 -3.08
C GLY A 269 4.95 30.18 -2.80
N PRO A 270 5.91 30.08 -1.88
CA PRO A 270 6.48 28.79 -1.52
C PRO A 270 5.41 27.87 -0.91
N MET A 271 5.44 26.61 -1.30
CA MET A 271 4.57 25.57 -0.74
C MET A 271 5.40 24.42 -0.19
N PHE A 272 4.86 23.76 0.82
CA PHE A 272 5.43 22.55 1.38
C PHE A 272 4.31 21.54 1.63
N ASP A 273 4.28 20.48 0.82
CA ASP A 273 3.37 19.35 1.01
C ASP A 273 4.08 18.22 1.76
N THR A 274 3.62 17.90 2.97
CA THR A 274 4.22 16.84 3.81
C THR A 274 4.06 15.44 3.22
N MET A 275 3.01 15.19 2.43
CA MET A 275 2.80 13.92 1.74
C MET A 275 3.90 13.70 0.69
N LEU A 276 4.17 14.73 -0.12
CA LEU A 276 5.20 14.68 -1.16
C LEU A 276 6.60 14.70 -0.56
N ALA A 277 6.82 15.44 0.52
CA ALA A 277 8.08 15.45 1.24
C ALA A 277 8.42 14.03 1.73
N HIS A 278 7.47 13.38 2.40
CA HIS A 278 7.67 12.03 2.89
C HIS A 278 7.78 10.98 1.77
N TYR A 279 7.05 11.15 0.66
CA TYR A 279 7.19 10.29 -0.52
C TYR A 279 8.64 10.25 -1.03
N LEU A 280 9.32 11.40 -1.07
CA LEU A 280 10.72 11.47 -1.50
C LEU A 280 11.71 10.90 -0.48
N ILE A 281 11.36 10.92 0.81
CA ILE A 281 12.21 10.38 1.89
C ILE A 281 12.09 8.85 1.93
N ASN A 282 10.86 8.32 1.92
CA ASN A 282 10.59 6.90 2.04
C ASN A 282 9.40 6.47 1.14
N PRO A 283 9.66 6.17 -0.15
CA PRO A 283 8.61 5.85 -1.13
C PRO A 283 7.79 4.59 -0.83
N ASP A 284 8.31 3.66 -0.03
CA ASP A 284 7.67 2.37 0.22
C ASP A 284 6.64 2.40 1.37
N MET A 285 6.69 3.45 2.20
CA MET A 285 5.79 3.62 3.35
C MET A 285 4.50 4.33 2.95
N ARG A 286 3.41 4.16 3.71
CA ARG A 286 2.20 4.95 3.49
C ARG A 286 2.42 6.41 3.90
N HIS A 287 1.91 7.36 3.11
CA HIS A 287 2.15 8.80 3.32
C HIS A 287 0.92 9.58 3.86
N ASN A 288 -0.08 8.89 4.42
CA ASN A 288 -1.23 9.56 5.04
C ASN A 288 -0.85 10.12 6.42
N MET A 289 -1.42 11.27 6.80
CA MET A 289 -1.02 12.02 7.98
C MET A 289 -1.05 11.17 9.26
N ASP A 290 -2.09 10.37 9.48
CA ASP A 290 -2.24 9.51 10.67
C ASP A 290 -1.03 8.57 10.84
N VAL A 291 -0.65 7.88 9.76
CA VAL A 291 0.53 7.00 9.79
C VAL A 291 1.81 7.79 10.04
N LEU A 292 1.95 8.97 9.45
CA LEU A 292 3.13 9.81 9.65
C LEU A 292 3.23 10.34 11.07
N ALA A 293 2.12 10.80 11.66
CA ALA A 293 2.05 11.26 13.03
C ALA A 293 2.39 10.12 14.02
N GLU A 294 1.88 8.92 13.78
CA GLU A 294 2.16 7.76 14.64
C GLU A 294 3.63 7.38 14.62
N THR A 295 4.25 7.38 13.44
CA THR A 295 5.64 6.94 13.25
C THR A 295 6.65 8.01 13.68
N TYR A 296 6.44 9.26 13.28
CA TYR A 296 7.44 10.32 13.45
C TYR A 296 7.23 11.18 14.71
N LEU A 297 5.98 11.31 15.18
CA LEU A 297 5.65 12.17 16.32
C LEU A 297 5.23 11.39 17.58
N ASN A 298 5.12 10.05 17.48
CA ASN A 298 4.55 9.20 18.52
C ASN A 298 3.18 9.72 18.98
N TYR A 299 2.37 10.15 18.00
CA TYR A 299 1.09 10.82 18.19
C TYR A 299 0.01 10.13 17.35
N THR A 300 -1.16 9.91 17.92
CA THR A 300 -2.32 9.37 17.20
C THR A 300 -3.37 10.48 17.07
N PRO A 301 -3.56 11.02 15.84
CA PRO A 301 -4.58 12.03 15.56
C PRO A 301 -6.00 11.50 15.79
N GLN A 302 -6.94 12.43 15.99
CA GLN A 302 -8.35 12.10 16.07
C GLN A 302 -8.85 11.55 14.72
N SER A 303 -9.58 10.44 14.73
CA SER A 303 -10.08 9.87 13.48
C SER A 303 -11.32 10.61 12.98
N ILE A 304 -11.32 11.01 11.70
CA ILE A 304 -12.51 11.58 11.03
C ILE A 304 -13.73 10.67 11.15
N VAL A 305 -13.55 9.35 11.19
CA VAL A 305 -14.63 8.36 11.34
C VAL A 305 -15.34 8.49 12.69
N GLU A 306 -14.66 8.95 13.73
CA GLU A 306 -15.27 9.22 15.04
C GLU A 306 -16.15 10.48 15.02
N LEU A 307 -15.86 11.42 14.12
CA LEU A 307 -16.63 12.65 13.94
C LEU A 307 -17.86 12.42 13.06
N ILE A 308 -17.66 11.87 11.86
CA ILE A 308 -18.69 11.80 10.82
C ILE A 308 -19.24 10.39 10.56
N GLY A 309 -18.70 9.37 11.23
CA GLY A 309 -19.09 7.98 11.05
C GLY A 309 -18.37 7.27 9.89
N LYS A 310 -18.69 5.97 9.74
CA LYS A 310 -18.06 5.10 8.72
C LYS A 310 -18.49 5.50 7.31
N LYS A 311 -17.56 5.40 6.37
CA LYS A 311 -17.79 5.63 4.93
C LYS A 311 -19.00 4.82 4.43
N GLY A 312 -19.96 5.52 3.83
CA GLY A 312 -21.17 4.93 3.29
C GLY A 312 -22.30 5.95 3.18
N LYS A 313 -23.49 5.49 2.78
CA LYS A 313 -24.67 6.35 2.54
C LYS A 313 -25.14 7.16 3.77
N ASN A 314 -24.71 6.77 4.97
CA ASN A 314 -25.12 7.37 6.24
C ASN A 314 -23.98 8.14 6.92
N GLN A 315 -22.86 8.36 6.23
CA GLN A 315 -21.79 9.20 6.75
C GLN A 315 -22.26 10.65 6.80
N LEU A 316 -21.98 11.35 7.90
CA LEU A 316 -22.30 12.76 8.07
C LEU A 316 -21.33 13.63 7.26
N SER A 317 -21.72 14.89 7.03
CA SER A 317 -20.81 15.92 6.53
C SER A 317 -20.04 16.54 7.70
N MET A 318 -18.84 17.08 7.46
CA MET A 318 -18.14 17.89 8.46
C MET A 318 -18.98 19.10 8.91
N ARG A 319 -19.87 19.59 8.02
CA ARG A 319 -20.83 20.66 8.32
C ARG A 319 -21.84 20.29 9.42
N ASP A 320 -22.14 19.00 9.60
CA ASP A 320 -23.09 18.51 10.60
C ASP A 320 -22.46 18.33 12.00
N VAL A 321 -21.13 18.46 12.10
CA VAL A 321 -20.39 18.29 13.35
C VAL A 321 -20.49 19.55 14.21
N ASP A 322 -20.45 19.40 15.53
CA ASP A 322 -20.40 20.56 16.44
C ASP A 322 -19.13 21.39 16.22
N LEU A 323 -19.27 22.72 16.23
CA LEU A 323 -18.20 23.66 15.90
C LEU A 323 -16.95 23.49 16.77
N GLU A 324 -17.12 23.14 18.05
CA GLU A 324 -15.97 22.91 18.93
C GLU A 324 -15.18 21.68 18.52
N LYS A 325 -15.88 20.61 18.09
CA LYS A 325 -15.23 19.41 17.56
C LYS A 325 -14.57 19.64 16.20
N GLN A 326 -15.21 20.42 15.32
CA GLN A 326 -14.60 20.82 14.05
C GLN A 326 -13.30 21.57 14.30
N LYS A 327 -13.31 22.53 15.23
CA LYS A 327 -12.12 23.30 15.63
C LYS A 327 -11.02 22.39 16.17
N GLU A 328 -11.33 21.48 17.09
CA GLU A 328 -10.33 20.56 17.66
C GLU A 328 -9.67 19.68 16.58
N TYR A 329 -10.49 19.05 15.73
CA TYR A 329 -10.01 18.16 14.66
C TYR A 329 -9.20 18.91 13.60
N ALA A 330 -9.75 19.99 13.02
CA ALA A 330 -9.11 20.66 11.90
C ALA A 330 -7.80 21.36 12.31
N VAL A 331 -7.76 21.93 13.52
CA VAL A 331 -6.55 22.58 14.03
C VAL A 331 -5.50 21.55 14.44
N GLU A 332 -5.90 20.37 14.93
CA GLU A 332 -5.00 19.24 15.11
C GLU A 332 -4.32 18.85 13.81
N ASP A 333 -5.07 18.69 12.71
CA ASP A 333 -4.51 18.33 11.40
C ASP A 333 -3.48 19.38 10.92
N ALA A 334 -3.77 20.67 11.07
CA ALA A 334 -2.84 21.74 10.72
C ALA A 334 -1.58 21.78 11.65
N ASP A 335 -1.73 21.58 12.96
CA ASP A 335 -0.60 21.57 13.90
C ASP A 335 0.29 20.33 13.71
N VAL A 336 -0.31 19.14 13.60
CA VAL A 336 0.41 17.89 13.34
C VAL A 336 1.17 17.97 12.02
N THR A 337 0.54 18.49 10.97
CA THR A 337 1.19 18.70 9.67
C THR A 337 2.35 19.68 9.75
N LEU A 338 2.23 20.78 10.51
CA LEU A 338 3.35 21.68 10.76
C LEU A 338 4.52 20.97 11.46
N GLN A 339 4.23 20.16 12.48
CA GLN A 339 5.27 19.39 13.20
C GLN A 339 5.93 18.34 12.30
N LEU A 340 5.18 17.69 11.40
CA LEU A 340 5.73 16.77 10.39
C LEU A 340 6.66 17.51 9.42
N LYS A 341 6.29 18.72 8.98
CA LYS A 341 7.14 19.57 8.13
C LYS A 341 8.47 19.91 8.81
N GLU A 342 8.45 20.23 10.10
CA GLU A 342 9.68 20.47 10.88
C GLU A 342 10.59 19.23 10.91
N HIS A 343 10.02 18.03 10.93
CA HIS A 343 10.75 16.76 10.88
C HIS A 343 11.29 16.42 9.48
N PHE A 344 10.47 16.58 8.44
CA PHE A 344 10.84 16.19 7.07
C PHE A 344 11.79 17.16 6.38
N THR A 345 11.79 18.44 6.76
CA THR A 345 12.71 19.43 6.19
C THR A 345 14.19 19.02 6.30
N PRO A 346 14.74 18.65 7.49
CA PRO A 346 16.11 18.17 7.59
C PRO A 346 16.34 16.79 6.95
N GLU A 347 15.31 15.94 6.88
CA GLU A 347 15.41 14.62 6.26
C GLU A 347 15.51 14.70 4.73
N LEU A 348 14.75 15.58 4.08
CA LEU A 348 14.88 15.87 2.64
C LEU A 348 16.30 16.31 2.29
N ALA A 349 16.91 17.15 3.14
CA ALA A 349 18.29 17.58 2.97
C ALA A 349 19.28 16.44 3.15
N SER A 350 19.06 15.58 4.14
CA SER A 350 19.91 14.42 4.42
C SER A 350 19.81 13.35 3.33
N ALA A 351 18.63 13.17 2.73
CA ALA A 351 18.39 12.30 1.59
C ALA A 351 18.87 12.89 0.25
N GLY A 352 19.22 14.19 0.22
CA GLY A 352 19.64 14.89 -1.00
C GLY A 352 18.51 15.14 -2.00
N THR A 353 17.24 15.10 -1.55
CA THR A 353 16.04 15.21 -2.38
C THR A 353 15.42 16.61 -2.37
N ASP A 354 15.99 17.57 -1.64
CA ASP A 354 15.51 18.97 -1.58
C ASP A 354 15.25 19.62 -2.94
N LYS A 355 16.17 19.43 -3.89
CA LYS A 355 16.05 20.03 -5.24
C LYS A 355 14.91 19.39 -6.02
N LEU A 356 14.77 18.07 -5.93
CA LEU A 356 13.65 17.36 -6.55
C LEU A 356 12.32 17.84 -5.97
N PHE A 357 12.24 17.99 -4.65
CA PHE A 357 11.08 18.52 -3.97
C PHE A 357 10.72 19.94 -4.45
N LYS A 358 11.68 20.88 -4.41
CA LYS A 358 11.44 22.31 -4.69
C LYS A 358 11.31 22.64 -6.17
N ASP A 359 12.11 22.02 -7.02
CA ASP A 359 12.22 22.40 -8.43
C ASP A 359 11.28 21.57 -9.33
N ILE A 360 10.75 20.44 -8.84
CA ILE A 360 9.90 19.51 -9.62
C ILE A 360 8.58 19.22 -8.91
N GLU A 361 8.58 18.64 -7.71
CA GLU A 361 7.33 18.17 -7.08
C GLU A 361 6.39 19.34 -6.71
N MET A 362 6.89 20.40 -6.07
CA MET A 362 6.04 21.55 -5.70
C MET A 362 5.49 22.29 -6.92
N PRO A 363 6.28 22.62 -7.97
CA PRO A 363 5.72 23.21 -9.19
C PRO A 363 4.74 22.30 -9.94
N LEU A 364 4.94 20.97 -9.90
CA LEU A 364 4.05 20.02 -10.53
C LEU A 364 2.68 19.97 -9.84
N LEU A 365 2.63 20.21 -8.53
CA LEU A 365 1.39 20.25 -7.76
C LEU A 365 0.39 21.26 -8.34
N ASP A 366 0.85 22.49 -8.65
CA ASP A 366 0.01 23.54 -9.24
C ASP A 366 -0.51 23.15 -10.63
N VAL A 367 0.36 22.54 -11.45
CA VAL A 367 0.00 22.07 -12.79
C VAL A 367 -1.07 20.98 -12.71
N LEU A 368 -0.91 20.02 -11.80
CA LEU A 368 -1.88 18.94 -11.60
C LEU A 368 -3.22 19.48 -11.07
N ALA A 369 -3.19 20.44 -10.13
CA ALA A 369 -4.39 21.08 -9.64
C ALA A 369 -5.16 21.78 -10.79
N ALA A 370 -4.46 22.58 -11.60
CA ALA A 370 -5.07 23.28 -12.74
C ALA A 370 -5.65 22.31 -13.79
N MET A 371 -4.94 21.22 -14.11
CA MET A 371 -5.42 20.19 -15.04
C MET A 371 -6.68 19.48 -14.50
N GLU A 372 -6.72 19.18 -13.20
CA GLU A 372 -7.87 18.53 -12.56
C GLU A 372 -9.09 19.46 -12.43
N ILE A 373 -8.88 20.77 -12.28
CA ILE A 373 -9.95 21.78 -12.29
C ILE A 373 -10.55 21.93 -13.69
N GLU A 374 -9.70 22.04 -14.72
CA GLU A 374 -10.15 22.21 -16.11
C GLU A 374 -10.90 20.96 -16.61
N GLY A 375 -10.40 19.77 -16.28
CA GLY A 375 -10.99 18.51 -16.71
C GLY A 375 -10.83 18.23 -18.21
N ILE A 376 -11.70 17.36 -18.74
CA ILE A 376 -11.73 17.00 -20.16
C ILE A 376 -13.17 16.85 -20.64
N ASN A 377 -13.49 17.45 -21.78
CA ASN A 377 -14.81 17.29 -22.40
C ASN A 377 -14.96 15.90 -23.02
N LEU A 378 -16.14 15.31 -22.83
CA LEU A 378 -16.52 14.02 -23.40
C LEU A 378 -17.59 14.20 -24.47
N ASP A 379 -17.50 13.41 -25.53
CA ASP A 379 -18.57 13.26 -26.51
C ASP A 379 -19.52 12.15 -26.03
N GLU A 380 -20.55 12.55 -25.29
CA GLU A 380 -21.52 11.62 -24.69
C GLU A 380 -22.34 10.86 -25.74
N ASP A 381 -22.65 11.48 -26.88
CA ASP A 381 -23.40 10.86 -27.96
C ASP A 381 -22.58 9.72 -28.60
N PHE A 382 -21.28 9.98 -28.84
CA PHE A 382 -20.37 8.95 -29.34
C PHE A 382 -20.22 7.80 -28.33
N LEU A 383 -20.03 8.10 -27.03
CA LEU A 383 -19.92 7.07 -26.00
C LEU A 383 -21.20 6.24 -25.88
N SER A 384 -22.37 6.87 -26.01
CA SER A 384 -23.65 6.16 -26.02
C SER A 384 -23.78 5.22 -27.22
N SER A 385 -23.41 5.67 -28.42
CA SER A 385 -23.37 4.83 -29.62
C SER A 385 -22.40 3.66 -29.46
N LEU A 386 -21.18 3.94 -28.97
CA LEU A 386 -20.16 2.92 -28.76
C LEU A 386 -20.60 1.88 -27.71
N SER A 387 -21.33 2.30 -26.67
CA SER A 387 -21.91 1.36 -25.70
C SER A 387 -22.85 0.38 -26.37
N GLY A 388 -23.70 0.84 -27.29
CA GLY A 388 -24.62 -0.02 -28.05
C GLY A 388 -23.90 -1.00 -28.98
N ASP A 389 -22.84 -0.54 -29.66
CA ASP A 389 -22.01 -1.40 -30.51
C ASP A 389 -21.31 -2.49 -29.67
N LEU A 390 -20.70 -2.10 -28.54
CA LEU A 390 -20.06 -3.03 -27.62
C LEU A 390 -21.05 -4.03 -27.01
N GLU A 391 -22.27 -3.61 -26.69
CA GLU A 391 -23.31 -4.52 -26.19
C GLU A 391 -23.68 -5.57 -27.24
N THR A 392 -23.77 -5.17 -28.51
CA THR A 392 -24.02 -6.09 -29.62
C THR A 392 -22.88 -7.10 -29.79
N ASP A 393 -21.63 -6.64 -29.78
CA ASP A 393 -20.45 -7.48 -29.91
C ASP A 393 -20.30 -8.46 -28.73
N ILE A 394 -20.53 -7.98 -27.50
CA ILE A 394 -20.51 -8.82 -26.29
C ILE A 394 -21.58 -9.91 -26.38
N ALA A 395 -22.80 -9.58 -26.80
CA ALA A 395 -23.88 -10.55 -26.93
C ALA A 395 -23.58 -11.61 -28.00
N GLN A 396 -22.92 -11.22 -29.10
CA GLN A 396 -22.50 -12.17 -30.14
C GLN A 396 -21.40 -13.10 -29.63
N LEU A 397 -20.38 -12.57 -28.96
CA LEU A 397 -19.31 -13.37 -28.35
C LEU A 397 -19.85 -14.33 -27.29
N GLU A 398 -20.80 -13.88 -26.47
CA GLU A 398 -21.47 -14.70 -25.47
C GLU A 398 -22.17 -15.90 -26.11
N LYS A 399 -22.92 -15.67 -27.19
CA LYS A 399 -23.57 -16.74 -27.96
C LYS A 399 -22.55 -17.73 -28.55
N ASP A 400 -21.47 -17.24 -29.14
CA ASP A 400 -20.44 -18.09 -29.74
C ASP A 400 -19.73 -18.96 -28.68
N ILE A 401 -19.51 -18.40 -27.48
CA ILE A 401 -18.94 -19.12 -26.34
C ILE A 401 -19.89 -20.22 -25.86
N TYR A 402 -21.19 -19.92 -25.73
CA TYR A 402 -22.20 -20.91 -25.32
C TYR A 402 -22.37 -22.03 -26.34
N GLU A 403 -22.31 -21.73 -27.63
CA GLU A 403 -22.39 -22.75 -28.69
C GLU A 403 -21.25 -23.77 -28.57
N VAL A 404 -20.01 -23.31 -28.33
CA VAL A 404 -18.86 -24.21 -28.17
C VAL A 404 -18.85 -24.91 -26.80
N ALA A 405 -19.31 -24.23 -25.75
CA ALA A 405 -19.40 -24.80 -24.40
C ALA A 405 -20.53 -25.84 -24.25
N GLY A 406 -21.59 -25.73 -25.05
CA GLY A 406 -22.77 -26.59 -25.01
C GLY A 406 -23.73 -26.31 -23.84
N GLU A 407 -23.49 -25.24 -23.07
CA GLU A 407 -24.38 -24.77 -22.01
C GLU A 407 -24.16 -23.27 -21.73
N GLU A 408 -25.16 -22.65 -21.11
CA GLU A 408 -25.07 -21.27 -20.61
C GLU A 408 -24.46 -21.23 -19.21
N PHE A 409 -23.58 -20.26 -18.97
CA PHE A 409 -22.92 -20.05 -17.69
C PHE A 409 -22.42 -18.61 -17.59
N ASN A 410 -22.10 -18.14 -16.39
CA ASN A 410 -21.52 -16.81 -16.23
C ASN A 410 -20.06 -16.78 -16.69
N ILE A 411 -19.81 -16.26 -17.89
CA ILE A 411 -18.47 -16.11 -18.52
C ILE A 411 -17.55 -15.21 -17.69
N GLY A 412 -18.12 -14.21 -17.01
CA GLY A 412 -17.41 -13.33 -16.09
C GLY A 412 -16.94 -14.02 -14.81
N SER A 413 -17.47 -15.20 -14.46
CA SER A 413 -17.07 -15.95 -13.27
C SER A 413 -15.85 -16.85 -13.55
N PRO A 414 -14.67 -16.56 -12.96
CA PRO A 414 -13.47 -17.37 -13.16
C PRO A 414 -13.67 -18.85 -12.79
N LYS A 415 -14.52 -19.10 -11.79
CA LYS A 415 -14.84 -20.43 -11.28
C LYS A 415 -15.67 -21.23 -12.29
N GLN A 416 -16.75 -20.65 -12.81
CA GLN A 416 -17.62 -21.35 -13.77
C GLN A 416 -16.87 -21.57 -15.08
N LEU A 417 -16.22 -20.53 -15.62
CA LEU A 417 -15.41 -20.62 -16.82
C LEU A 417 -14.31 -21.69 -16.72
N GLY A 418 -13.62 -21.77 -15.57
CA GLY A 418 -12.57 -22.76 -15.36
C GLY A 418 -13.08 -24.21 -15.46
N ILE A 419 -14.30 -24.47 -14.98
CA ILE A 419 -14.93 -25.81 -15.07
C ILE A 419 -15.23 -26.16 -16.53
N ILE A 420 -15.79 -25.22 -17.30
CA ILE A 420 -16.08 -25.42 -18.73
C ILE A 420 -14.81 -25.75 -19.51
N LEU A 421 -13.80 -24.89 -19.40
CA LEU A 421 -12.58 -24.99 -20.21
C LEU A 421 -11.74 -26.22 -19.85
N PHE A 422 -11.62 -26.55 -18.56
CA PHE A 422 -10.63 -27.53 -18.12
C PHE A 422 -11.22 -28.86 -17.63
N GLU A 423 -12.48 -28.91 -17.20
CA GLU A 423 -13.13 -30.18 -16.81
C GLU A 423 -13.98 -30.76 -17.94
N LYS A 424 -14.81 -29.93 -18.59
CA LYS A 424 -15.72 -30.37 -19.67
C LYS A 424 -15.00 -30.47 -21.01
N LEU A 425 -14.45 -29.36 -21.48
CA LEU A 425 -13.76 -29.29 -22.79
C LEU A 425 -12.35 -29.88 -22.74
N LYS A 426 -11.76 -30.00 -21.55
CA LYS A 426 -10.43 -30.58 -21.31
C LYS A 426 -9.36 -30.04 -22.26
N LEU A 427 -9.32 -28.71 -22.43
CA LEU A 427 -8.42 -28.04 -23.38
C LEU A 427 -6.93 -28.25 -23.05
N VAL A 428 -6.60 -28.62 -21.81
CA VAL A 428 -5.24 -28.97 -21.37
C VAL A 428 -5.27 -30.12 -20.37
N ASP A 429 -4.27 -31.01 -20.46
CA ASP A 429 -4.12 -32.18 -19.57
C ASP A 429 -3.81 -31.81 -18.12
N LYS A 430 -3.10 -30.69 -17.90
CA LYS A 430 -2.64 -30.23 -16.58
C LYS A 430 -2.91 -28.74 -16.39
N PRO A 431 -4.18 -28.35 -16.16
CA PRO A 431 -4.53 -26.96 -15.96
C PRO A 431 -3.92 -26.42 -14.66
N LYS A 432 -3.36 -25.22 -14.73
CA LYS A 432 -2.80 -24.51 -13.57
C LYS A 432 -3.93 -24.15 -12.60
N LYS A 433 -3.73 -24.38 -11.30
CA LYS A 433 -4.69 -24.00 -10.25
C LYS A 433 -4.16 -22.85 -9.40
N THR A 434 -5.07 -22.04 -8.87
CA THR A 434 -4.77 -20.98 -7.89
C THR A 434 -4.47 -21.57 -6.51
N LYS A 435 -3.97 -20.74 -5.59
CA LYS A 435 -3.74 -21.15 -4.18
C LYS A 435 -5.02 -21.66 -3.49
N THR A 436 -6.19 -21.23 -3.95
CA THR A 436 -7.51 -21.65 -3.45
C THR A 436 -8.06 -22.91 -4.15
N GLY A 437 -7.28 -23.52 -5.06
CA GLY A 437 -7.62 -24.77 -5.74
C GLY A 437 -8.53 -24.62 -6.97
N GLN A 438 -8.92 -23.39 -7.33
CA GLN A 438 -9.70 -23.11 -8.55
C GLN A 438 -8.80 -23.15 -9.79
N TYR A 439 -9.34 -23.45 -10.97
CA TYR A 439 -8.56 -23.33 -12.20
C TYR A 439 -8.20 -21.88 -12.49
N SER A 440 -6.96 -21.66 -12.89
CA SER A 440 -6.47 -20.34 -13.27
C SER A 440 -7.03 -19.97 -14.64
N THR A 441 -7.94 -19.00 -14.67
CA THR A 441 -8.42 -18.36 -15.90
C THR A 441 -7.85 -16.95 -16.06
N ALA A 442 -6.64 -16.71 -15.53
CA ALA A 442 -5.94 -15.44 -15.71
C ALA A 442 -5.59 -15.21 -17.19
N GLU A 443 -5.51 -13.94 -17.58
CA GLU A 443 -5.29 -13.52 -18.97
C GLU A 443 -4.00 -14.11 -19.56
N ASP A 444 -2.92 -14.16 -18.77
CA ASP A 444 -1.66 -14.78 -19.16
C ASP A 444 -1.85 -16.27 -19.51
N VAL A 445 -2.56 -17.02 -18.68
CA VAL A 445 -2.83 -18.46 -18.89
C VAL A 445 -3.70 -18.68 -20.13
N LEU A 446 -4.77 -17.89 -20.29
CA LEU A 446 -5.68 -18.03 -21.43
C LEU A 446 -5.02 -17.62 -22.75
N SER A 447 -4.18 -16.58 -22.75
CA SER A 447 -3.49 -16.10 -23.96
C SER A 447 -2.57 -17.15 -24.58
N TYR A 448 -1.94 -18.02 -23.78
CA TYR A 448 -1.16 -19.15 -24.31
C TYR A 448 -2.04 -20.18 -25.06
N LEU A 449 -3.29 -20.35 -24.63
CA LEU A 449 -4.23 -21.33 -25.17
C LEU A 449 -5.06 -20.79 -26.35
N ALA A 450 -5.10 -19.47 -26.52
CA ALA A 450 -5.88 -18.80 -27.57
C ALA A 450 -5.50 -19.24 -29.00
N LYS A 451 -4.23 -19.61 -29.22
CA LYS A 451 -3.73 -20.07 -30.53
C LYS A 451 -4.34 -21.40 -30.97
N ASP A 452 -4.68 -22.25 -30.01
CA ASP A 452 -5.12 -23.62 -30.27
C ASP A 452 -6.63 -23.78 -30.15
N HIS A 453 -7.32 -22.81 -29.53
CA HIS A 453 -8.73 -22.92 -29.19
C HIS A 453 -9.48 -21.59 -29.39
N ALA A 454 -10.37 -21.55 -30.40
CA ALA A 454 -11.17 -20.36 -30.72
C ALA A 454 -12.03 -19.85 -29.55
N ILE A 455 -12.60 -20.75 -28.74
CA ILE A 455 -13.38 -20.38 -27.54
C ILE A 455 -12.57 -19.53 -26.56
N ILE A 456 -11.25 -19.75 -26.47
CA ILE A 456 -10.39 -18.99 -25.57
C ILE A 456 -10.22 -17.56 -26.07
N GLN A 457 -10.05 -17.38 -27.39
CA GLN A 457 -9.98 -16.05 -27.99
C GLN A 457 -11.29 -15.28 -27.75
N ASN A 458 -12.44 -15.90 -28.00
CA ASN A 458 -13.74 -15.28 -27.77
C ASN A 458 -13.95 -14.86 -26.29
N VAL A 459 -13.48 -15.69 -25.33
CA VAL A 459 -13.55 -15.37 -23.90
C VAL A 459 -12.65 -14.19 -23.53
N LEU A 460 -11.46 -14.09 -24.11
CA LEU A 460 -10.56 -12.96 -23.90
C LEU A 460 -11.18 -11.67 -24.46
N ASP A 461 -11.72 -11.74 -25.67
CA ASP A 461 -12.39 -10.60 -26.31
C ASP A 461 -13.63 -10.18 -25.51
N TYR A 462 -14.46 -11.12 -25.07
CA TYR A 462 -15.62 -10.86 -24.20
C TYR A 462 -15.21 -10.09 -22.94
N ARG A 463 -14.13 -10.50 -22.26
CA ARG A 463 -13.64 -9.84 -21.04
C ARG A 463 -13.08 -8.46 -21.35
N GLY A 464 -12.35 -8.32 -22.44
CA GLY A 464 -11.81 -7.03 -22.92
C GLY A 464 -12.92 -6.02 -23.18
N LEU A 465 -13.91 -6.40 -24.01
CA LEU A 465 -15.04 -5.54 -24.35
C LEU A 465 -15.93 -5.25 -23.14
N SER A 466 -16.24 -6.26 -22.31
CA SER A 466 -17.02 -6.05 -21.08
C SER A 466 -16.34 -5.07 -20.12
N LYS A 467 -15.02 -5.16 -19.99
CA LYS A 467 -14.24 -4.24 -19.16
C LYS A 467 -14.19 -2.84 -19.78
N LEU A 468 -13.95 -2.74 -21.08
CA LEU A 468 -13.94 -1.47 -21.81
C LEU A 468 -15.28 -0.73 -21.65
N LYS A 469 -16.39 -1.45 -21.84
CA LYS A 469 -17.75 -0.94 -21.67
C LYS A 469 -17.99 -0.45 -20.24
N SER A 470 -17.81 -1.32 -19.25
CA SER A 470 -18.13 -1.01 -17.86
C SER A 470 -17.19 -0.01 -17.17
N THR A 471 -15.91 0.00 -17.54
CA THR A 471 -14.89 0.83 -16.87
C THR A 471 -14.78 2.22 -17.48
N TYR A 472 -15.02 2.34 -18.79
CA TYR A 472 -14.81 3.59 -19.52
C TYR A 472 -16.11 4.09 -20.15
N VAL A 473 -16.72 3.31 -21.05
CA VAL A 473 -17.82 3.83 -21.88
C VAL A 473 -19.07 4.16 -21.06
N ASP A 474 -19.47 3.29 -20.14
CA ASP A 474 -20.64 3.50 -19.28
C ASP A 474 -20.32 4.39 -18.07
N ALA A 475 -19.09 4.34 -17.57
CA ALA A 475 -18.71 4.98 -16.30
C ALA A 475 -18.27 6.44 -16.45
N LEU A 476 -17.61 6.81 -17.55
CA LEU A 476 -17.12 8.17 -17.76
C LEU A 476 -18.25 9.21 -17.81
N PRO A 477 -19.41 8.97 -18.47
CA PRO A 477 -20.51 9.95 -18.50
C PRO A 477 -21.25 10.15 -17.16
N ILE A 478 -21.03 9.27 -16.17
CA ILE A 478 -21.71 9.30 -14.87
C ILE A 478 -20.87 10.04 -13.81
N ARG A 479 -19.57 10.23 -14.08
CA ARG A 479 -18.63 10.96 -13.23
C ARG A 479 -18.65 12.43 -13.58
#